data_AF-A0A498P1R1-F1
#
_entry.id   AF-A0A498P1R1-F1
#
_cell.length_a   1.000
_cell.length_b   1.000
_cell.length_c   1.000
_cell.angle_alpha   90.00
_cell.angle_beta   90.00
_cell.angle_gamma   90.00
#
_symmetry.space_group_name_H-M   'P 1'
#
loop_
_entity.id
_entity.type
_entity.pdbx_description
1 polymer ?
#
loop_
_entity_poly.entity_id
_entity_poly.type
_entity_poly.pdbx_seq_one_letter_code
_entity_poly.pdbx_strand_id
1 'polypeptide(L)'
;MMKICESPSKQNSTAIPKKMVAKYPASLQDVIDGDIVGAGYHSLLKQFQNRLENVKRTNVPKIRKRSTTEDSDTEEIPAERKAAVQDTYGCVNWNVKFMPLNETKESQLEKQEMMKMKSKATNFDSEEVSNLLKATYYTQRKDINNGASIQQLCENWPFLYQEVGMCTHFKQLTGIDLKEMFLKSLDKKGQRLLNFLKTVGAEKKPKVLQTAAKLDVLRCQPEGCSEDLKDMVLLLLAYFDEKEEVMFHYVEQSCLVEDVDVEKLPTTPCIIVCGEF
;
A
#
# COMPACT_ATOMS: atom_id res chain seq x y z
N MET A 1 5.11 49.37 12.49
CA MET A 1 4.07 48.35 12.26
C MET A 1 4.74 47.10 11.69
N MET A 2 4.67 45.96 12.38
CA MET A 2 5.15 44.69 11.82
C MET A 2 4.09 44.14 10.86
N LYS A 3 4.44 43.93 9.59
CA LYS A 3 3.54 43.27 8.63
C LYS A 3 3.56 41.76 8.87
N ILE A 4 2.39 41.15 8.98
CA ILE A 4 2.25 39.69 8.99
C ILE A 4 2.64 39.18 7.59
N CYS A 5 3.53 38.18 7.55
CA CYS A 5 4.03 37.60 6.30
C CYS A 5 3.97 36.08 6.39
N GLU A 6 3.17 35.47 5.52
CA GLU A 6 3.00 34.01 5.45
C GLU A 6 4.27 33.29 4.93
N SER A 7 5.12 34.01 4.20
CA SER A 7 6.32 33.46 3.57
C SER A 7 7.56 34.32 3.84
N PRO A 8 8.06 34.36 5.09
CA PRO A 8 9.21 35.20 5.43
C PRO A 8 10.46 34.81 4.62
N SER A 9 11.27 35.83 4.30
CA SER A 9 12.55 35.64 3.61
C SER A 9 13.55 34.88 4.48
N LYS A 10 14.58 34.29 3.86
CA LYS A 10 15.66 33.59 4.58
C LYS A 10 16.36 34.47 5.62
N GLN A 11 16.49 35.77 5.34
CA GLN A 11 17.07 36.74 6.27
C GLN A 11 16.17 36.93 7.50
N ASN A 12 14.86 37.10 7.29
CA ASN A 12 13.90 37.27 8.37
C ASN A 12 13.75 36.00 9.22
N SER A 13 13.77 34.81 8.60
CA SER A 13 13.73 33.54 9.33
C SER A 13 15.01 33.25 10.11
N THR A 14 16.14 33.87 9.74
CA THR A 14 17.41 33.74 10.48
C THR A 14 17.51 34.71 11.66
N ALA A 15 16.92 35.89 11.54
CA ALA A 15 16.98 36.90 12.59
C ALA A 15 16.29 36.46 13.90
N ILE A 16 15.25 35.62 13.81
CA ILE A 16 14.47 35.17 14.97
C ILE A 16 15.27 34.18 15.84
N PRO A 17 15.77 33.04 15.32
CA PRO A 17 16.62 32.11 16.09
C PRO A 17 17.83 32.81 16.71
N LYS A 18 18.49 33.71 15.96
CA LYS A 18 19.64 34.47 16.47
C LYS A 18 19.27 35.31 17.70
N LYS A 19 18.13 36.02 17.68
CA LYS A 19 17.65 36.80 18.83
C LYS A 19 17.21 35.92 19.99
N MET A 20 16.61 34.77 19.71
CA MET A 20 16.16 33.82 20.75
C MET A 20 17.35 33.23 21.51
N VAL A 21 18.39 32.78 20.79
CA VAL A 21 19.61 32.26 21.41
C VAL A 21 20.35 33.34 22.19
N ALA A 22 20.44 34.57 21.65
CA ALA A 22 21.04 35.69 22.38
C ALA A 22 20.30 36.01 23.70
N LYS A 23 18.98 35.78 23.76
CA LYS A 23 18.17 36.03 24.96
C LYS A 23 18.19 34.86 25.94
N TYR A 24 18.28 33.62 25.45
CA TYR A 24 18.20 32.39 26.24
C TYR A 24 19.31 31.40 25.87
N PRO A 25 20.59 31.76 26.07
CA PRO A 25 21.71 30.92 25.63
C PRO A 25 21.75 29.57 26.36
N ALA A 26 21.44 29.55 27.66
CA ALA A 26 21.45 28.32 28.46
C ALA A 26 20.45 27.24 28.00
N SER A 27 19.39 27.63 27.26
CA SER A 27 18.34 26.70 26.82
C SER A 27 18.35 26.44 25.32
N LEU A 28 18.82 27.40 24.50
CA LEU A 28 18.64 27.37 23.05
C LEU A 28 19.96 27.38 22.27
N GLN A 29 21.10 27.58 22.92
CA GLN A 29 22.39 27.59 22.25
C GLN A 29 22.84 26.15 21.94
N ASP A 30 23.35 25.95 20.73
CA ASP A 30 23.91 24.67 20.30
C ASP A 30 25.23 24.42 21.05
N VAL A 31 25.17 23.66 22.15
CA VAL A 31 26.34 23.25 22.95
C VAL A 31 26.45 21.73 22.94
N ILE A 32 27.62 21.21 22.57
CA ILE A 32 27.97 19.79 22.65
C ILE A 32 29.28 19.68 23.43
N ASP A 33 29.29 18.86 24.48
CA ASP A 33 30.47 18.64 25.36
C ASP A 33 31.11 19.92 25.91
N GLY A 34 30.30 20.97 26.11
CA GLY A 34 30.73 22.27 26.64
C GLY A 34 31.15 23.28 25.57
N ASP A 35 31.29 22.87 24.31
CA ASP A 35 31.68 23.73 23.20
C ASP A 35 30.48 24.21 22.39
N ILE A 36 30.53 25.49 21.97
CA ILE A 36 29.51 26.08 21.10
C ILE A 36 29.73 25.59 19.67
N VAL A 37 28.72 24.92 19.13
CA VAL A 37 28.77 24.37 17.77
C VAL A 37 28.40 25.43 16.74
N GLY A 38 29.35 25.78 15.87
CA GLY A 38 29.16 26.76 14.80
C GLY A 38 28.77 28.15 15.34
N ALA A 39 27.72 28.76 14.79
CA ALA A 39 27.20 30.04 15.29
C ALA A 39 26.27 29.91 16.52
N GLY A 40 26.05 28.69 17.05
CA GLY A 40 25.27 28.45 18.26
C GLY A 40 23.75 28.51 18.10
N TYR A 41 23.19 28.81 16.92
CA TYR A 41 21.74 28.88 16.68
C TYR A 41 21.29 28.05 15.46
N HIS A 42 22.17 27.22 14.91
CA HIS A 42 21.93 26.53 13.64
C HIS A 42 20.86 25.46 13.77
N SER A 43 20.82 24.72 14.88
CA SER A 43 19.79 23.69 15.07
C SER A 43 18.39 24.33 15.11
N LEU A 44 18.23 25.42 15.86
CA LEU A 44 16.99 26.16 15.97
C LEU A 44 16.60 26.79 14.63
N LEU A 45 17.56 27.34 13.90
CA LEU A 45 17.32 27.85 12.54
C LEU A 45 16.81 26.77 11.60
N LYS A 46 17.43 25.58 11.62
CA LYS A 46 17.02 24.45 10.78
C LYS A 46 15.59 24.00 11.12
N GLN A 47 15.24 23.95 12.41
CA GLN A 47 13.87 23.64 12.83
C GLN A 47 12.85 24.68 12.33
N PHE A 48 13.17 25.97 12.41
CA PHE A 48 12.32 27.04 11.88
C PHE A 48 12.15 26.95 10.36
N GLN A 49 13.24 26.73 9.64
CA GLN A 49 13.20 26.56 8.18
C GLN A 49 12.36 25.35 7.79
N ASN A 50 12.56 24.21 8.45
CA ASN A 50 11.76 23.00 8.21
C ASN A 50 10.26 23.25 8.45
N ARG A 51 9.90 23.95 9.53
CA ARG A 51 8.49 24.28 9.80
C ARG A 51 7.90 25.21 8.74
N LEU A 52 8.64 26.25 8.33
CA LEU A 52 8.22 27.17 7.28
C LEU A 52 8.09 26.45 5.93
N GLU A 53 9.03 25.59 5.58
CA GLU A 53 8.96 24.78 4.37
C GLU A 53 7.78 23.82 4.42
N ASN A 54 7.51 23.20 5.57
CA ASN A 54 6.37 22.31 5.73
C ASN A 54 5.03 23.04 5.54
N VAL A 55 4.88 24.25 6.08
CA VAL A 55 3.69 25.09 5.84
C VAL A 55 3.59 25.54 4.37
N LYS A 56 4.72 25.76 3.70
CA LYS A 56 4.76 26.13 2.27
C LYS A 56 4.55 24.95 1.32
N ARG A 57 4.54 23.70 1.80
CA ARG A 57 4.29 22.54 0.93
C ARG A 57 2.85 22.64 0.44
N THR A 58 2.69 22.81 -0.86
CA THR A 58 1.42 22.51 -1.52
C THR A 58 1.10 21.04 -1.30
N ASN A 59 -0.14 20.73 -0.91
CA ASN A 59 -0.67 19.35 -0.85
C ASN A 59 -0.65 18.63 -2.21
N VAL A 60 -0.21 19.32 -3.26
CA VAL A 60 0.08 18.76 -4.57
C VAL A 60 1.60 18.49 -4.65
N PRO A 61 2.02 17.23 -4.63
CA PRO A 61 3.43 16.87 -4.72
C PRO A 61 4.00 17.22 -6.10
N LYS A 62 5.18 17.85 -6.12
CA LYS A 62 5.91 18.18 -7.35
C LYS A 62 6.92 17.07 -7.63
N ILE A 63 6.66 16.26 -8.67
CA ILE A 63 7.55 15.17 -9.08
C ILE A 63 8.74 15.74 -9.84
N ARG A 64 9.96 15.48 -9.36
CA ARG A 64 11.20 15.70 -10.10
C ARG A 64 11.71 14.36 -10.60
N LYS A 65 11.77 14.19 -11.93
CA LYS A 65 12.25 12.98 -12.62
C LYS A 65 13.68 12.64 -12.18
N ARG A 66 13.98 11.36 -11.92
CA ARG A 66 15.34 10.83 -12.06
C ARG A 66 15.46 10.26 -13.46
N SER A 67 16.53 10.58 -14.18
CA SER A 67 16.87 9.88 -15.42
C SER A 67 17.49 8.53 -15.06
N THR A 68 16.88 7.43 -15.49
CA THR A 68 17.48 6.11 -15.43
C THR A 68 18.27 5.85 -16.70
N THR A 69 19.56 5.55 -16.54
CA THR A 69 20.44 4.99 -17.57
C THR A 69 20.02 3.56 -17.91
N GLU A 70 20.13 3.20 -19.19
CA GLU A 70 19.43 2.14 -19.93
C GLU A 70 19.79 0.67 -19.58
N ASP A 71 20.48 0.40 -18.47
CA ASP A 71 21.14 -0.89 -18.23
C ASP A 71 20.40 -1.78 -17.20
N SER A 72 19.11 -2.05 -17.43
CA SER A 72 18.34 -3.00 -16.62
C SER A 72 17.68 -4.06 -17.49
N ASP A 73 18.10 -5.32 -17.33
CA ASP A 73 17.56 -6.56 -17.91
C ASP A 73 16.14 -6.91 -17.42
N THR A 74 15.31 -5.92 -17.16
CA THR A 74 13.88 -6.10 -16.97
C THR A 74 13.19 -5.67 -18.26
N GLU A 75 12.34 -6.53 -18.83
CA GLU A 75 11.37 -6.12 -19.85
C GLU A 75 10.42 -5.08 -19.25
N GLU A 76 10.91 -3.85 -19.13
CA GLU A 76 10.17 -2.72 -18.63
C GLU A 76 9.19 -2.26 -19.70
N ILE A 77 7.95 -2.08 -19.26
CA ILE A 77 6.92 -1.38 -20.02
C ILE A 77 7.53 -0.03 -20.47
N PRO A 78 7.44 0.33 -21.78
CA PRO A 78 8.09 1.51 -22.34
C PRO A 78 7.83 2.78 -21.52
N ALA A 79 8.88 3.58 -21.31
CA ALA A 79 8.85 4.79 -20.48
C ALA A 79 7.73 5.78 -20.83
N GLU A 80 7.31 5.81 -22.10
CA GLU A 80 6.20 6.63 -22.59
C GLU A 80 4.83 6.24 -21.97
N ARG A 81 4.62 4.95 -21.66
CA ARG A 81 3.41 4.49 -20.96
C ARG A 81 3.45 4.82 -19.46
N LYS A 82 4.63 4.86 -18.84
CA LYS A 82 4.81 5.25 -17.42
C LYS A 82 4.63 6.75 -17.21
N ALA A 83 5.06 7.58 -18.16
CA ALA A 83 5.23 9.02 -17.98
C ALA A 83 3.94 9.87 -18.05
N ALA A 84 2.87 9.39 -18.66
CA ALA A 84 1.70 10.24 -18.93
C ALA A 84 0.70 10.36 -17.77
N VAL A 85 0.66 9.38 -16.84
CA VAL A 85 -0.49 9.28 -15.92
C VAL A 85 -0.12 9.04 -14.45
N GLN A 86 1.11 8.67 -14.09
CA GLN A 86 1.43 8.37 -12.68
C GLN A 86 1.56 9.65 -11.84
N ASP A 87 0.49 10.02 -11.13
CA ASP A 87 0.54 10.86 -9.94
C ASP A 87 1.17 10.04 -8.78
N THR A 88 1.55 10.76 -7.73
CA THR A 88 2.09 10.33 -6.44
C THR A 88 1.95 8.83 -6.17
N TYR A 89 3.09 8.15 -6.02
CA TYR A 89 3.17 6.74 -5.64
C TYR A 89 2.60 5.73 -6.66
N GLY A 90 2.59 6.07 -7.95
CA GLY A 90 2.19 5.13 -9.03
C GLY A 90 0.68 5.07 -9.26
N CYS A 91 -0.08 6.01 -8.69
CA CYS A 91 -1.51 6.13 -8.90
C CYS A 91 -1.78 6.94 -10.17
N VAL A 92 -2.61 6.40 -11.07
CA VAL A 92 -3.03 7.09 -12.29
C VAL A 92 -4.26 7.98 -12.07
N ASN A 93 -5.16 7.61 -11.15
CA ASN A 93 -6.41 8.33 -10.90
C ASN A 93 -6.62 8.66 -9.41
N TRP A 94 -5.58 9.14 -8.73
CA TRP A 94 -5.61 9.44 -7.28
C TRP A 94 -6.71 10.44 -6.87
N ASN A 95 -6.83 11.55 -7.60
CA ASN A 95 -7.79 12.64 -7.32
C ASN A 95 -8.55 13.02 -8.59
N VAL A 96 -9.69 12.37 -8.80
CA VAL A 96 -10.59 12.65 -9.92
C VAL A 96 -11.25 14.02 -9.69
N LYS A 97 -10.82 15.02 -10.48
CA LYS A 97 -11.29 16.41 -10.32
C LYS A 97 -12.71 16.63 -10.86
N PHE A 98 -13.06 15.90 -11.91
CA PHE A 98 -14.31 16.07 -12.63
C PHE A 98 -15.13 14.80 -12.56
N MET A 99 -16.44 14.94 -12.35
CA MET A 99 -17.39 13.84 -12.45
C MET A 99 -17.42 13.35 -13.92
N PRO A 100 -17.56 12.03 -14.17
CA PRO A 100 -17.73 11.51 -15.52
C PRO A 100 -18.95 12.14 -16.22
N LEU A 101 -18.85 12.39 -17.53
CA LEU A 101 -19.89 13.11 -18.29
C LEU A 101 -21.25 12.41 -18.31
N ASN A 102 -21.25 11.09 -18.16
CA ASN A 102 -22.45 10.24 -18.11
C ASN A 102 -23.04 10.11 -16.70
N GLU A 103 -22.50 10.83 -15.71
CA GLU A 103 -22.90 10.75 -14.31
C GLU A 103 -23.44 12.10 -13.82
N THR A 104 -24.48 12.05 -13.00
CA THR A 104 -24.97 13.19 -12.21
C THR A 104 -24.82 12.89 -10.72
N LYS A 105 -25.01 13.91 -9.88
CA LYS A 105 -25.04 13.70 -8.42
C LYS A 105 -26.14 12.72 -8.01
N GLU A 106 -27.32 12.81 -8.62
CA GLU A 106 -28.42 11.88 -8.34
C GLU A 106 -28.06 10.46 -8.78
N SER A 107 -27.49 10.29 -9.99
CA SER A 107 -27.11 8.96 -10.49
C SER A 107 -26.01 8.30 -9.66
N GLN A 108 -25.04 9.07 -9.15
CA GLN A 108 -24.01 8.58 -8.24
C GLN A 108 -24.62 8.06 -6.93
N LEU A 109 -25.56 8.81 -6.36
CA LEU A 109 -26.25 8.43 -5.13
C LEU A 109 -27.12 7.18 -5.34
N GLU A 110 -27.86 7.11 -6.44
CA GLU A 110 -28.66 5.94 -6.80
C GLU A 110 -27.81 4.67 -6.92
N LYS A 111 -26.66 4.76 -7.61
CA LYS A 111 -25.72 3.64 -7.75
C LYS A 111 -25.04 3.26 -6.44
N GLN A 112 -24.79 4.23 -5.57
CA GLN A 112 -24.29 3.98 -4.22
C GLN A 112 -25.32 3.18 -3.40
N GLU A 113 -26.58 3.61 -3.39
CA GLU A 113 -27.67 2.88 -2.70
C GLU A 113 -27.90 1.49 -3.31
N MET A 114 -27.79 1.35 -4.63
CA MET A 114 -27.85 0.05 -5.31
C MET A 114 -26.74 -0.89 -4.85
N MET A 115 -25.51 -0.39 -4.67
CA MET A 115 -24.42 -1.18 -4.09
C MET A 115 -24.69 -1.59 -2.65
N LYS A 116 -25.22 -0.70 -1.80
CA LYS A 116 -25.61 -1.04 -0.42
C LYS A 116 -26.70 -2.10 -0.36
N MET A 117 -27.63 -2.09 -1.30
CA MET A 117 -28.68 -3.12 -1.39
C MET A 117 -28.10 -4.46 -1.84
N LYS A 118 -27.21 -4.46 -2.84
CA LYS A 118 -26.57 -5.68 -3.34
C LYS A 118 -25.63 -6.32 -2.33
N SER A 119 -24.94 -5.55 -1.49
CA SER A 119 -24.07 -6.11 -0.46
C SER A 119 -24.83 -6.87 0.63
N LYS A 120 -26.16 -6.69 0.72
CA LYS A 120 -27.04 -7.43 1.63
C LYS A 120 -27.63 -8.69 0.99
N ALA A 121 -27.50 -8.85 -0.32
CA ALA A 121 -27.96 -10.05 -1.01
C ALA A 121 -26.97 -11.20 -0.80
N THR A 122 -27.46 -12.44 -0.68
CA THR A 122 -26.63 -13.63 -0.50
C THR A 122 -25.66 -13.85 -1.67
N ASN A 123 -26.09 -13.50 -2.88
CA ASN A 123 -25.29 -13.56 -4.09
C ASN A 123 -25.42 -12.23 -4.87
N PHE A 124 -24.33 -11.80 -5.48
CA PHE A 124 -24.30 -10.63 -6.38
C PHE A 124 -23.52 -10.95 -7.65
N ASP A 125 -23.87 -10.27 -8.73
CA ASP A 125 -23.12 -10.33 -9.98
C ASP A 125 -21.83 -9.49 -9.86
N SER A 126 -20.68 -10.15 -9.99
CA SER A 126 -19.37 -9.51 -9.91
C SER A 126 -19.13 -8.51 -11.04
N GLU A 127 -19.66 -8.76 -12.25
CA GLU A 127 -19.50 -7.84 -13.37
C GLU A 127 -20.31 -6.57 -13.16
N GLU A 128 -21.56 -6.72 -12.73
CA GLU A 128 -22.44 -5.61 -12.38
C GLU A 128 -21.84 -4.75 -11.26
N VAL A 129 -21.34 -5.37 -10.18
CA VAL A 129 -20.66 -4.67 -9.09
C VAL A 129 -19.41 -3.94 -9.59
N SER A 130 -18.60 -4.56 -10.44
CA SER A 130 -17.43 -3.90 -11.04
C SER A 130 -17.84 -2.67 -11.85
N ASN A 131 -18.94 -2.75 -12.61
CA ASN A 131 -19.45 -1.62 -13.39
C ASN A 131 -19.98 -0.49 -12.49
N LEU A 132 -20.70 -0.82 -11.41
CA LEU A 132 -21.13 0.16 -10.40
C LEU A 132 -19.94 0.86 -9.74
N LEU A 133 -18.90 0.11 -9.39
CA LEU A 133 -17.69 0.65 -8.79
C LEU A 133 -16.93 1.59 -9.74
N LYS A 134 -16.84 1.25 -11.03
CA LYS A 134 -16.23 2.13 -12.05
C LYS A 134 -17.05 3.40 -12.23
N ALA A 135 -18.37 3.27 -12.34
CA ALA A 135 -19.28 4.40 -12.50
C ALA A 135 -19.18 5.37 -11.31
N THR A 136 -19.11 4.85 -10.08
CA THR A 136 -19.09 5.65 -8.85
C THR A 136 -17.69 5.97 -8.32
N TYR A 137 -16.63 5.64 -9.07
CA TYR A 137 -15.25 5.81 -8.65
C TYR A 137 -14.91 7.24 -8.22
N TYR A 138 -15.49 8.24 -8.91
CA TYR A 138 -15.35 9.65 -8.56
C TYR A 138 -15.75 9.92 -7.11
N THR A 139 -16.94 9.49 -6.69
CA THR A 139 -17.47 9.76 -5.35
C THR A 139 -16.74 8.94 -4.29
N GLN A 140 -16.43 7.67 -4.58
CA GLN A 140 -15.57 6.85 -3.70
C GLN A 140 -14.24 7.54 -3.38
N ARG A 141 -13.54 8.07 -4.40
CA ARG A 141 -12.27 8.79 -4.20
C ARG A 141 -12.44 10.10 -3.46
N LYS A 142 -13.57 10.80 -3.62
CA LYS A 142 -13.86 12.01 -2.83
C LYS A 142 -14.02 11.67 -1.36
N ASP A 143 -14.79 10.65 -1.02
CA ASP A 143 -15.01 10.24 0.37
C ASP A 143 -13.68 9.80 1.03
N ILE A 144 -12.90 8.97 0.32
CA ILE A 144 -11.58 8.52 0.81
C ILE A 144 -10.63 9.71 0.99
N ASN A 145 -10.48 10.58 -0.02
CA ASN A 145 -9.54 11.70 0.04
C ASN A 145 -9.94 12.77 1.06
N ASN A 146 -11.23 12.91 1.34
CA ASN A 146 -11.74 13.83 2.35
C ASN A 146 -11.67 13.25 3.78
N GLY A 147 -11.17 12.02 3.94
CA GLY A 147 -10.96 11.41 5.25
C GLY A 147 -12.22 10.83 5.88
N ALA A 148 -13.16 10.31 5.07
CA ALA A 148 -14.27 9.51 5.58
C ALA A 148 -13.74 8.38 6.47
N SER A 149 -14.42 8.11 7.59
CA SER A 149 -14.00 7.05 8.50
C SER A 149 -14.15 5.67 7.84
N ILE A 150 -13.40 4.68 8.32
CA ILE A 150 -13.53 3.29 7.84
C ILE A 150 -14.98 2.81 7.97
N GLN A 151 -15.65 3.12 9.09
CA GLN A 151 -17.07 2.79 9.29
C GLN A 151 -17.95 3.40 8.19
N GLN A 152 -17.79 4.70 7.91
CA GLN A 152 -18.56 5.37 6.85
C GLN A 152 -18.28 4.76 5.48
N LEU A 153 -17.03 4.39 5.19
CA LEU A 153 -16.67 3.75 3.92
C LEU A 153 -17.25 2.33 3.82
N CYS A 154 -17.30 1.56 4.90
CA CYS A 154 -17.94 0.24 4.91
C CYS A 154 -19.45 0.35 4.68
N GLU A 155 -20.10 1.33 5.29
CA GLU A 155 -21.53 1.57 5.12
C GLU A 155 -21.85 2.11 3.71
N ASN A 156 -21.05 3.04 3.20
CA ASN A 156 -21.31 3.73 1.93
C ASN A 156 -20.81 2.98 0.70
N TRP A 157 -19.73 2.21 0.84
CA TRP A 157 -19.04 1.53 -0.25
C TRP A 157 -18.61 0.12 0.18
N PRO A 158 -19.55 -0.76 0.54
CA PRO A 158 -19.25 -2.07 1.13
C PRO A 158 -18.33 -2.93 0.27
N PHE A 159 -18.48 -2.85 -1.05
CA PHE A 159 -17.66 -3.62 -1.99
C PHE A 159 -16.19 -3.20 -2.05
N LEU A 160 -15.80 -2.03 -1.52
CA LEU A 160 -14.36 -1.66 -1.41
C LEU A 160 -13.58 -2.63 -0.52
N TYR A 161 -14.27 -3.35 0.37
CA TYR A 161 -13.71 -4.32 1.30
C TYR A 161 -13.94 -5.77 0.85
N GLN A 162 -14.39 -5.96 -0.39
CA GLN A 162 -14.54 -7.28 -1.02
C GLN A 162 -13.57 -7.42 -2.19
N GLU A 163 -13.16 -8.64 -2.51
CA GLU A 163 -12.13 -8.92 -3.52
C GLU A 163 -12.43 -8.25 -4.87
N VAL A 164 -13.67 -8.36 -5.37
CA VAL A 164 -14.10 -7.75 -6.64
C VAL A 164 -13.88 -6.24 -6.65
N GLY A 165 -14.17 -5.58 -5.53
CA GLY A 165 -14.06 -4.13 -5.44
C GLY A 165 -12.66 -3.66 -5.11
N MET A 166 -11.90 -4.39 -4.30
CA MET A 166 -10.47 -4.16 -4.13
C MET A 166 -9.75 -4.22 -5.49
N CYS A 167 -9.98 -5.27 -6.29
CA CYS A 167 -9.38 -5.42 -7.61
C CYS A 167 -9.81 -4.31 -8.57
N THR A 168 -11.13 -4.04 -8.64
CA THR A 168 -11.67 -3.01 -9.55
C THR A 168 -11.16 -1.62 -9.18
N HIS A 169 -11.23 -1.24 -7.90
CA HIS A 169 -10.81 0.07 -7.42
C HIS A 169 -9.29 0.25 -7.55
N PHE A 170 -8.50 -0.77 -7.25
CA PHE A 170 -7.04 -0.73 -7.44
C PHE A 170 -6.66 -0.54 -8.91
N LYS A 171 -7.33 -1.25 -9.82
CA LYS A 171 -7.11 -1.09 -11.26
C LYS A 171 -7.47 0.30 -11.74
N GLN A 172 -8.57 0.88 -11.26
CA GLN A 172 -8.90 2.28 -11.54
C GLN A 172 -7.86 3.24 -10.98
N LEU A 173 -7.35 2.99 -9.77
CA LEU A 173 -6.40 3.84 -9.08
C LEU A 173 -5.01 3.82 -9.72
N THR A 174 -4.52 2.66 -10.16
CA THR A 174 -3.12 2.46 -10.58
C THR A 174 -2.96 2.11 -12.06
N GLY A 175 -4.03 1.72 -12.73
CA GLY A 175 -4.00 1.18 -14.10
C GLY A 175 -3.49 -0.26 -14.17
N ILE A 176 -3.16 -0.88 -13.03
CA ILE A 176 -2.60 -2.23 -12.96
C ILE A 176 -3.70 -3.21 -12.58
N ASP A 177 -3.87 -4.26 -13.38
CA ASP A 177 -4.71 -5.40 -13.02
C ASP A 177 -3.93 -6.31 -12.06
N LEU A 178 -4.32 -6.34 -10.78
CA LEU A 178 -3.59 -7.08 -9.74
C LEU A 178 -3.43 -8.56 -10.07
N LYS A 179 -4.53 -9.22 -10.44
CA LYS A 179 -4.57 -10.66 -10.66
C LYS A 179 -3.77 -11.03 -11.90
N GLU A 180 -4.02 -10.34 -13.01
CA GLU A 180 -3.31 -10.59 -14.26
C GLU A 180 -1.80 -10.37 -14.11
N MET A 181 -1.42 -9.25 -13.46
CA MET A 181 -0.02 -8.95 -13.22
C MET A 181 0.61 -10.04 -12.35
N PHE A 182 -0.04 -10.39 -11.22
CA PHE A 182 0.49 -11.38 -10.29
C PHE A 182 0.77 -12.72 -10.98
N LEU A 183 -0.22 -13.24 -11.73
CA LEU A 183 -0.08 -14.49 -12.48
C LEU A 183 1.05 -14.41 -13.52
N LYS A 184 1.10 -13.32 -14.29
CA LYS A 184 2.18 -13.12 -15.28
C LYS A 184 3.57 -13.06 -14.64
N SER A 185 3.69 -12.45 -13.46
CA SER A 185 4.96 -12.42 -12.72
C SER A 185 5.32 -13.78 -12.16
N LEU A 186 4.32 -14.55 -11.69
CA LEU A 186 4.50 -15.90 -11.22
C LEU A 186 5.01 -16.81 -12.34
N ASP A 187 4.42 -16.73 -13.54
CA ASP A 187 4.88 -17.51 -14.70
C ASP A 187 6.33 -17.18 -15.09
N LYS A 188 6.69 -15.89 -15.07
CA LYS A 188 8.04 -15.45 -15.46
C LYS A 188 9.11 -15.71 -14.41
N LYS A 189 8.77 -15.63 -13.12
CA LYS A 189 9.75 -15.55 -12.01
C LYS A 189 9.59 -16.64 -10.97
N GLY A 190 8.44 -17.29 -10.91
CA GLY A 190 8.09 -18.28 -9.89
C GLY A 190 9.05 -19.46 -9.89
N GLN A 191 9.32 -20.05 -11.06
CA GLN A 191 10.27 -21.17 -11.15
C GLN A 191 11.69 -20.77 -10.71
N ARG A 192 12.14 -19.57 -11.07
CA ARG A 192 13.44 -19.06 -10.63
C ARG A 192 13.52 -18.92 -9.12
N LEU A 193 12.44 -18.43 -8.49
CA LEU A 193 12.36 -18.30 -7.04
C LEU A 193 12.33 -19.66 -6.34
N LEU A 194 11.53 -20.61 -6.84
CA LEU A 194 11.50 -21.99 -6.33
C LEU A 194 12.86 -22.66 -6.43
N ASN A 195 13.52 -22.56 -7.59
CA ASN A 195 14.86 -23.12 -7.79
C ASN A 195 15.86 -22.52 -6.81
N PHE A 196 15.83 -21.20 -6.59
CA PHE A 196 16.67 -20.54 -5.60
C PHE A 196 16.43 -21.07 -4.19
N LEU A 197 15.16 -21.20 -3.77
CA LEU A 197 14.79 -21.69 -2.43
C LEU A 197 15.21 -23.15 -2.23
N LYS A 198 14.95 -24.03 -3.21
CA LYS A 198 15.31 -25.46 -3.14
C LYS A 198 16.81 -25.74 -3.26
N THR A 199 17.60 -24.80 -3.80
CA THR A 199 19.07 -24.93 -3.92
C THR A 199 19.78 -24.09 -2.88
N VAL A 200 20.03 -22.82 -3.18
CA VAL A 200 20.79 -21.88 -2.35
C VAL A 200 20.11 -21.66 -0.99
N GLY A 201 18.78 -21.63 -0.94
CA GLY A 201 18.02 -21.50 0.30
C GLY A 201 18.20 -22.70 1.21
N ALA A 202 18.03 -23.91 0.67
CA ALA A 202 18.18 -25.17 1.38
C ALA A 202 19.62 -25.41 1.87
N GLU A 203 20.63 -25.05 1.08
CA GLU A 203 22.04 -25.12 1.50
C GLU A 203 22.35 -24.21 2.69
N LYS A 204 21.76 -23.01 2.72
CA LYS A 204 22.03 -22.00 3.76
C LYS A 204 21.18 -22.18 5.01
N LYS A 205 19.99 -22.76 4.91
CA LYS A 205 19.01 -22.82 6.00
C LYS A 205 18.45 -24.24 6.15
N PRO A 206 18.75 -24.95 7.25
CA PRO A 206 18.24 -26.30 7.50
C PRO A 206 16.72 -26.41 7.49
N LYS A 207 16.00 -25.38 7.98
CA LYS A 207 14.53 -25.32 7.96
C LYS A 207 13.98 -25.38 6.53
N VAL A 208 14.60 -24.65 5.59
CA VAL A 208 14.22 -24.66 4.17
C VAL A 208 14.45 -26.04 3.56
N LEU A 209 15.58 -26.70 3.86
CA LEU A 209 15.86 -28.05 3.40
C LEU A 209 14.82 -29.06 3.91
N GLN A 210 14.46 -28.99 5.19
CA GLN A 210 13.43 -29.85 5.79
C GLN A 210 12.05 -29.63 5.16
N THR A 211 11.65 -28.37 4.97
CA THR A 211 10.39 -28.01 4.31
C THR A 211 10.39 -28.50 2.86
N ALA A 212 11.46 -28.29 2.09
CA ALA A 212 11.57 -28.78 0.72
C ALA A 212 11.43 -30.31 0.64
N ALA A 213 12.12 -31.05 1.52
CA ALA A 213 12.00 -32.51 1.58
C ALA A 213 10.59 -32.98 1.93
N LYS A 214 9.89 -32.30 2.86
CA LYS A 214 8.48 -32.58 3.19
C LYS A 214 7.58 -32.38 1.96
N LEU A 215 7.77 -31.28 1.24
CA LEU A 215 6.98 -30.96 0.04
C LEU A 215 7.22 -31.96 -1.10
N ASP A 216 8.46 -32.36 -1.32
CA ASP A 216 8.79 -33.35 -2.37
C ASP A 216 8.15 -34.73 -2.07
N VAL A 217 8.00 -35.11 -0.79
CA VAL A 217 7.27 -36.34 -0.39
C VAL A 217 5.77 -36.21 -0.68
N LEU A 218 5.17 -35.04 -0.41
CA LEU A 218 3.74 -34.80 -0.64
C LEU A 218 3.39 -34.73 -2.14
N ARG A 219 4.29 -34.19 -2.98
CA ARG A 219 4.15 -34.12 -4.45
C ARG A 219 4.11 -35.47 -5.17
N CYS A 220 4.47 -36.57 -4.50
CA CYS A 220 4.29 -37.91 -5.05
C CYS A 220 2.81 -38.32 -5.21
N GLN A 221 1.87 -37.42 -4.90
CA GLN A 221 0.46 -37.48 -5.30
C GLN A 221 0.17 -36.39 -6.36
N PRO A 222 -0.38 -36.73 -7.54
CA PRO A 222 -0.30 -35.85 -8.72
C PRO A 222 -1.43 -34.82 -8.78
N GLU A 223 -1.15 -33.52 -8.64
CA GLU A 223 -2.09 -32.45 -9.05
C GLU A 223 -1.44 -31.06 -9.28
N GLY A 224 -1.48 -30.55 -10.53
CA GLY A 224 -1.65 -29.13 -10.93
C GLY A 224 -0.64 -28.01 -10.57
N CYS A 225 -0.71 -26.90 -11.31
CA CYS A 225 0.06 -25.65 -11.10
C CYS A 225 -0.18 -24.95 -9.74
N SER A 226 -1.16 -25.39 -8.95
CA SER A 226 -1.47 -24.84 -7.62
C SER A 226 -0.34 -25.14 -6.63
N GLU A 227 0.32 -26.29 -6.76
CA GLU A 227 1.31 -26.79 -5.81
C GLU A 227 2.62 -25.98 -5.84
N ASP A 228 3.01 -25.43 -7.00
CA ASP A 228 4.21 -24.59 -7.09
C ASP A 228 4.07 -23.29 -6.29
N LEU A 229 2.88 -22.68 -6.28
CA LEU A 229 2.62 -21.48 -5.49
C LEU A 229 2.59 -21.81 -3.99
N LYS A 230 1.93 -22.92 -3.62
CA LYS A 230 1.90 -23.39 -2.23
C LYS A 230 3.31 -23.68 -1.69
N ASP A 231 4.09 -24.47 -2.42
CA ASP A 231 5.49 -24.76 -2.11
C ASP A 231 6.28 -23.47 -1.93
N MET A 232 6.09 -22.52 -2.84
CA MET A 232 6.81 -21.25 -2.80
C MET A 232 6.48 -20.47 -1.53
N VAL A 233 5.21 -20.38 -1.14
CA VAL A 233 4.80 -19.69 0.09
C VAL A 233 5.40 -20.38 1.31
N LEU A 234 5.30 -21.71 1.41
CA LEU A 234 5.84 -22.47 2.55
C LEU A 234 7.37 -22.37 2.63
N LEU A 235 8.06 -22.44 1.50
CA LEU A 235 9.52 -22.26 1.44
C LEU A 235 9.94 -20.83 1.77
N LEU A 236 9.15 -19.81 1.41
CA LEU A 236 9.39 -18.43 1.79
C LEU A 236 9.24 -18.23 3.30
N LEU A 237 8.20 -18.79 3.92
CA LEU A 237 8.03 -18.75 5.38
C LEU A 237 9.22 -19.41 6.09
N ALA A 238 9.62 -20.61 5.64
CA ALA A 238 10.81 -21.29 6.15
C ALA A 238 12.10 -20.47 5.94
N TYR A 239 12.21 -19.79 4.79
CA TYR A 239 13.38 -18.97 4.47
C TYR A 239 13.46 -17.71 5.33
N PHE A 240 12.34 -17.08 5.68
CA PHE A 240 12.32 -15.90 6.55
C PHE A 240 12.21 -16.24 8.04
N ASP A 241 12.14 -17.52 8.37
CA ASP A 241 11.89 -18.03 9.72
C ASP A 241 10.55 -17.55 10.32
N GLU A 242 9.59 -17.29 9.43
CA GLU A 242 8.21 -17.01 9.82
C GLU A 242 7.53 -18.30 10.31
N LYS A 243 6.57 -18.12 11.22
CA LYS A 243 5.78 -19.20 11.80
C LYS A 243 4.54 -19.42 10.95
N GLU A 244 4.31 -20.65 10.52
CA GLU A 244 3.13 -21.00 9.73
C GLU A 244 1.84 -20.68 10.49
N GLU A 245 1.83 -20.87 11.81
CA GLU A 245 0.65 -20.63 12.66
C GLU A 245 0.27 -19.15 12.81
N VAL A 246 1.16 -18.23 12.40
CA VAL A 246 0.89 -16.79 12.37
C VAL A 246 0.27 -16.38 11.03
N MET A 247 0.59 -17.11 9.96
CA MET A 247 0.11 -16.83 8.62
C MET A 247 -1.13 -17.65 8.26
N PHE A 248 -1.23 -18.89 8.75
CA PHE A 248 -2.30 -19.84 8.44
C PHE A 248 -3.07 -20.22 9.70
N HIS A 249 -4.38 -19.98 9.67
CA HIS A 249 -5.31 -20.44 10.72
C HIS A 249 -6.16 -21.56 10.16
N TYR A 250 -5.89 -22.77 10.65
CA TYR A 250 -6.58 -23.98 10.25
C TYR A 250 -7.92 -24.10 10.96
N VAL A 251 -8.98 -24.30 10.18
CA VAL A 251 -10.34 -24.56 10.65
C VAL A 251 -10.84 -25.87 10.05
N GLU A 252 -11.91 -26.43 10.62
CA GLU A 252 -12.51 -27.65 10.08
C GLU A 252 -12.93 -27.45 8.62
N GLN A 253 -12.84 -28.49 7.79
CA GLN A 253 -13.12 -28.39 6.35
C GLN A 253 -14.55 -27.89 6.05
N SER A 254 -15.51 -28.20 6.93
CA SER A 254 -16.91 -27.76 6.84
C SER A 254 -17.18 -26.40 7.48
N CYS A 255 -16.16 -25.70 8.01
CA CYS A 255 -16.31 -24.40 8.66
C CYS A 255 -16.77 -23.34 7.67
N LEU A 256 -17.85 -22.63 8.02
CA LEU A 256 -18.32 -21.48 7.26
C LEU A 256 -17.59 -20.21 7.72
N VAL A 257 -17.59 -19.17 6.89
CA VAL A 257 -16.96 -17.87 7.22
C VAL A 257 -17.52 -17.29 8.52
N GLU A 258 -18.81 -17.50 8.79
CA GLU A 258 -19.51 -17.05 9.98
C GLU A 258 -19.09 -17.78 11.26
N ASP A 259 -18.56 -19.00 11.12
CA ASP A 259 -18.14 -19.86 12.24
C ASP A 259 -16.71 -19.55 12.70
N VAL A 260 -15.97 -18.72 11.94
CA VAL A 260 -14.59 -18.38 12.27
C VAL A 260 -14.57 -17.42 13.45
N ASP A 261 -13.93 -17.87 14.53
CA ASP A 261 -13.71 -17.05 15.72
C ASP A 261 -12.67 -15.95 15.44
N VAL A 262 -13.17 -14.82 14.96
CA VAL A 262 -12.40 -13.61 14.64
C VAL A 262 -11.64 -13.03 15.83
N GLU A 263 -12.06 -13.30 17.08
CA GLU A 263 -11.34 -12.83 18.27
C GLU A 263 -10.04 -13.59 18.51
N LYS A 264 -9.92 -14.80 17.97
CA LYS A 264 -8.70 -15.62 18.05
C LYS A 264 -7.71 -15.34 16.91
N LEU A 265 -8.10 -14.56 15.91
CA LEU A 265 -7.22 -14.23 14.79
C LEU A 265 -6.18 -13.18 15.22
N PRO A 266 -4.97 -13.23 14.62
CA PRO A 266 -3.94 -12.25 14.89
C PRO A 266 -4.35 -10.87 14.37
N THR A 267 -3.73 -9.84 14.92
CA THR A 267 -3.90 -8.46 14.45
C THR A 267 -3.24 -8.21 13.10
N THR A 268 -2.41 -9.14 12.63
CA THR A 268 -1.76 -9.12 11.31
C THR A 268 -2.57 -9.90 10.28
N PRO A 269 -2.49 -9.56 8.98
CA PRO A 269 -3.15 -10.33 7.93
C PRO A 269 -2.76 -11.81 7.98
N CYS A 270 -3.76 -12.68 7.89
CA CYS A 270 -3.61 -14.12 7.91
C CYS A 270 -4.57 -14.78 6.91
N ILE A 271 -4.32 -16.04 6.58
CA ILE A 271 -5.11 -16.87 5.68
C ILE A 271 -5.82 -17.92 6.51
N ILE A 272 -7.15 -17.99 6.39
CA ILE A 272 -7.95 -19.07 6.97
C ILE A 272 -7.92 -20.24 6.00
N VAL A 273 -7.49 -21.41 6.49
CA VAL A 273 -7.38 -22.64 5.71
C VAL A 273 -8.43 -23.63 6.21
N CYS A 274 -9.35 -24.04 5.34
CA CYS A 274 -10.33 -25.07 5.66
C CYS A 274 -9.75 -26.46 5.40
N GLY A 275 -9.62 -27.28 6.44
CA GLY A 275 -8.96 -28.59 6.36
C GLY A 275 -7.44 -28.48 6.55
N GLU A 276 -6.68 -29.37 5.91
CA GLU A 276 -5.21 -29.35 5.93
C GLU A 276 -4.65 -28.68 4.66
N PHE A 277 -3.52 -27.98 4.80
CA PHE A 277 -2.82 -27.29 3.70
C PHE A 277 -1.77 -28.18 3.04
#